data_AF-A0A0H2RIL3-F1
#
_entry.id   AF-A0A0H2RIL3-F1
#
_cell.length_a   1.000
_cell.length_b   1.000
_cell.length_c   1.000
_cell.angle_alpha   90.00
_cell.angle_beta   90.00
_cell.angle_gamma   90.00
#
_symmetry.space_group_name_H-M   'P 1'
#
loop_
_entity.id
_entity.type
_entity.pdbx_description
1 polymer ?
#
loop_
_entity_poly.entity_id
_entity_poly.type
_entity_poly.pdbx_seq_one_letter_code
_entity_poly.pdbx_strand_id
1 'polypeptide(L)' 'TDKGVEEWVIEKIIDQRRRGVGFQYLVRWKGYPQEEDRWLPGRELKECEALDVWQQKLEAEKVSEGEG' A
#
# COMPACT_ATOMS: atom_id res chain seq x y z
N THR A 1 -7.57 11.05 -22.94
CA THR A 1 -7.53 9.62 -22.63
C THR A 1 -8.08 9.43 -21.25
N ASP A 2 -9.34 9.04 -21.23
CA ASP A 2 -10.10 8.57 -20.08
C ASP A 2 -9.33 7.40 -19.44
N LYS A 3 -8.60 7.67 -18.36
CA LYS A 3 -7.96 6.61 -17.57
C LYS A 3 -9.02 6.15 -16.59
N GLY A 4 -9.74 5.10 -16.98
CA GLY A 4 -10.56 4.31 -16.07
C GLY A 4 -9.71 3.87 -14.89
N VAL A 5 -9.72 4.67 -13.84
CA VAL A 5 -9.43 4.22 -12.49
C VAL A 5 -10.61 3.31 -12.18
N GLU A 6 -10.45 2.05 -12.56
CA GLU A 6 -11.34 1.00 -12.13
C GLU A 6 -11.48 1.16 -10.61
N GLU A 7 -12.70 1.46 -10.16
CA GLU A 7 -13.05 1.80 -8.78
C GLU A 7 -12.96 0.55 -7.89
N TRP A 8 -11.77 -0.05 -7.81
CA TRP A 8 -11.52 -1.17 -6.92
C TRP A 8 -11.31 -0.60 -5.52
N VAL A 9 -12.23 -0.91 -4.60
CA VAL A 9 -12.18 -0.42 -3.22
C VAL A 9 -11.01 -1.06 -2.51
N ILE A 10 -9.90 -0.34 -2.42
CA ILE A 10 -8.74 -0.74 -1.61
C ILE A 10 -9.16 -0.69 -0.14
N GLU A 11 -9.04 -1.81 0.55
CA GLU A 11 -9.27 -1.89 1.99
C GLU A 11 -8.09 -1.31 2.75
N LYS A 12 -6.87 -1.81 2.48
CA LYS A 12 -5.63 -1.39 3.14
C LYS A 12 -4.41 -2.02 2.47
N ILE A 13 -3.24 -1.47 2.76
CA ILE A 13 -1.97 -2.13 2.47
C ILE A 13 -1.66 -3.11 3.61
N ILE A 14 -1.27 -4.32 3.23
CA ILE A 14 -0.98 -5.41 4.16
C ILE A 14 0.52 -5.57 4.36
N ASP A 15 1.30 -5.33 3.31
CA ASP A 15 2.73 -5.56 3.30
C ASP A 15 3.44 -4.60 2.34
N GLN A 16 4.71 -4.35 2.59
CA GLN A 16 5.58 -3.71 1.61
C GLN A 16 6.86 -4.49 1.44
N ARG A 17 7.35 -4.53 0.20
CA ARG A 17 8.66 -5.09 -0.10
C ARG A 17 9.44 -4.21 -1.04
N ARG A 18 10.76 -4.20 -0.85
CA ARG A 18 11.68 -3.56 -1.80
C ARG A 18 11.89 -4.50 -2.99
N ARG A 19 11.69 -4.00 -4.21
CA ARG A 19 11.92 -4.74 -5.45
C ARG A 19 12.71 -3.89 -6.43
N GLY A 20 14.00 -4.18 -6.57
CA GLY A 20 14.91 -3.44 -7.43
C GLY A 20 15.08 -1.99 -6.95
N VAL A 21 14.78 -1.04 -7.85
CA VAL A 21 14.93 0.42 -7.60
C VAL A 21 13.72 1.01 -6.85
N GLY A 22 12.64 0.26 -6.64
CA GLY A 22 11.41 0.77 -6.01
C GLY A 22 10.82 -0.12 -4.92
N PHE A 23 9.69 0.32 -4.38
CA PHE A 23 8.87 -0.43 -3.44
C PHE A 23 7.59 -0.93 -4.13
N GLN A 24 7.20 -2.13 -3.75
CA GLN A 24 5.89 -2.69 -4.06
C GLN A 24 5.13 -2.86 -2.75
N TYR A 25 3.82 -2.68 -2.84
CA TYR A 25 2.92 -2.78 -1.70
C TYR A 25 1.84 -3.81 -2.02
N LEU A 26 1.57 -4.68 -1.06
CA LEU A 26 0.52 -5.67 -1.16
C LEU A 26 -0.80 -5.02 -0.77
N VAL A 27 -1.67 -4.87 -1.75
CA VAL A 27 -2.97 -4.21 -1.61
C VAL A 27 -4.03 -5.26 -1.37
N ARG A 28 -4.84 -5.06 -0.32
CA ARG A 28 -6.05 -5.82 -0.07
C ARG A 28 -7.27 -5.09 -0.57
N TRP A 29 -8.13 -5.80 -1.27
CA TRP A 29 -9.37 -5.28 -1.80
C TRP A 29 -10.52 -5.62 -0.86
N LYS A 30 -11.39 -4.64 -0.61
CA LYS A 30 -12.53 -4.81 0.29
C LYS A 30 -13.53 -5.80 -0.31
N GLY A 31 -13.83 -6.86 0.43
CA GLY A 31 -14.77 -7.90 -0.01
C GLY A 31 -14.15 -9.02 -0.86
N TYR A 32 -12.84 -8.99 -1.09
CA TYR A 32 -12.11 -10.06 -1.76
C TYR A 32 -11.21 -10.81 -0.78
N PRO A 33 -10.95 -12.11 -1.02
CA PRO A 33 -10.01 -12.88 -0.20
C PRO A 33 -8.57 -12.41 -0.41
N GLN A 34 -7.70 -12.75 0.55
CA GLN A 34 -6.25 -12.47 0.49
C GLN A 34 -5.57 -13.06 -0.76
N GLU A 35 -6.17 -14.08 -1.38
CA GLU A 35 -5.68 -14.68 -2.62
C GLU A 35 -5.72 -13.69 -3.81
N GLU A 36 -6.64 -12.72 -3.76
CA GLU A 36 -6.76 -11.65 -4.76
C GLU A 36 -5.88 -10.44 -4.46
N ASP A 37 -5.13 -10.45 -3.35
CA ASP A 37 -4.22 -9.37 -3.04
C ASP A 37 -3.14 -9.26 -4.10
N ARG A 38 -2.86 -8.02 -4.52
CA ARG A 38 -1.89 -7.76 -5.58
C ARG A 38 -0.78 -6.82 -5.14
N TRP A 39 0.42 -7.11 -5.64
CA TRP A 39 1.58 -6.27 -5.47
C TRP A 39 1.55 -5.13 -6.47
N LEU A 40 1.18 -3.94 -6.01
CA LEU A 40 1.15 -2.74 -6.83
C LEU A 40 2.39 -1.87 -6.58
N PRO A 41 2.92 -1.21 -7.63
CA PRO A 41 4.03 -0.28 -7.45
C PRO A 41 3.55 0.97 -6.72
N GLY A 42 4.38 1.55 -5.84
CA GLY A 42 3.99 2.73 -5.06
C GLY A 42 3.50 3.92 -5.89
N ARG A 43 3.88 4.02 -7.18
CA ARG A 43 3.37 5.05 -8.10
C ARG A 43 1.86 4.94 -8.38
N GLU A 44 1.28 3.74 -8.33
CA GLU A 44 -0.15 3.54 -8.55
C GLU A 44 -0.95 3.71 -7.27
N LEU A 45 -0.31 3.53 -6.12
CA LEU A 45 -0.91 3.75 -4.81
C LEU A 45 -0.67 5.14 -4.26
N LYS A 46 0.13 5.96 -4.97
CA LYS A 46 0.45 7.33 -4.57
C LYS A 46 -0.81 8.17 -4.32
N GLU A 47 -1.88 7.89 -5.06
CA GLU A 47 -3.15 8.59 -4.97
C GLU A 47 -4.17 7.87 -4.07
N CYS A 48 -3.77 6.77 -3.42
CA CYS A 48 -4.63 5.97 -2.56
C CYS A 48 -4.41 6.30 -1.08
N GLU A 49 -5.50 6.56 -0.36
CA GLU A 49 -5.49 6.80 1.10
C GLU A 49 -4.83 5.66 1.89
N ALA A 50 -4.99 4.42 1.42
CA ALA A 50 -4.37 3.25 2.04
C ALA A 50 -2.83 3.32 2.09
N LEU A 51 -2.18 4.02 1.14
CA LEU A 51 -0.74 4.24 1.18
C LEU A 51 -0.36 5.26 2.25
N ASP A 52 -1.12 6.34 2.37
CA ASP A 52 -0.88 7.37 3.38
C ASP A 52 -0.94 6.76 4.80
N VAL A 53 -2.00 6.00 5.08
CA VAL A 53 -2.17 5.28 6.36
C VAL A 53 -1.01 4.32 6.61
N TRP A 54 -0.57 3.60 5.57
CA TRP A 54 0.56 2.67 5.69
C TRP A 54 1.88 3.39 6.00
N GLN A 55 2.16 4.50 5.31
CA GLN A 55 3.37 5.29 5.55
C GLN A 55 3.37 5.90 6.97
N GLN A 56 2.24 6.44 7.42
CA GLN A 56 2.12 6.96 8.80
C GLN A 56 2.39 5.87 9.84
N LYS A 57 1.89 4.64 9.61
CA LYS A 57 2.18 3.52 10.50
C LYS A 57 3.67 3.20 10.57
N LEU A 58 4.38 3.20 9.44
CA LEU A 58 5.83 2.96 9.41
C LEU A 58 6.61 4.05 10.14
N GLU A 59 6.19 5.31 10.00
CA GLU A 59 6.82 6.42 10.72
C GLU A 59 6.59 6.29 12.22
N ALA A 60 5.37 5.94 12.65
CA ALA A 60 5.07 5.68 14.06
C ALA A 60 5.88 4.50 14.64
N GLU A 61 6.06 3.42 13.86
CA GLU A 61 6.84 2.25 14.28
C GLU A 61 8.33 2.61 14.41
N LYS A 62 8.87 3.40 13.48
CA LYS A 62 10.25 3.91 13.52
C LYS A 62 10.55 4.80 14.72
N VAL A 63 9.58 5.62 15.14
CA VAL A 63 9.73 6.47 16.33
C VAL A 63 9.91 5.61 17.59
N SER A 64 9.28 4.44 17.65
CA SER A 64 9.37 3.57 18.84
C SER A 64 10.66 2.77 18.96
N GLU A 65 11.37 2.49 17.86
CA GLU A 65 12.66 1.78 17.88
C GLU A 65 13.87 2.73 18.03
N GLY A 66 13.66 4.05 17.94
CA GLY A 66 14.73 5.06 17.98
C GLY A 66 15.00 5.70 19.35
N GLU A 67 14.17 5.42 20.36
CA GLU A 67 14.39 5.87 21.74
C GLU A 67 14.89 4.69 22.59
N GLY A 68 16.19 4.39 22.48
CA GLY A 68 16.89 3.38 23.27
C GLY A 68 18.34 3.77 23.49
#